data_AF-A0A2N2UYS7-F1
#
_entry.id   AF-A0A2N2UYS7-F1
#
_cell.length_a   1.000
_cell.length_b   1.000
_cell.length_c   1.000
_cell.angle_alpha   90.00
_cell.angle_beta   90.00
_cell.angle_gamma   90.00
#
_symmetry.space_group_name_H-M   'P 1'
#
loop_
_entity.id
_entity.type
_entity.pdbx_description
1 polymer ?
#
loop_
_entity_poly.entity_id
_entity_poly.type
_entity_poly.pdbx_seq_one_letter_code
_entity_poly.pdbx_strand_id
1 'polypeptide(L)'
;MISGPQNHRYLFLHLAKNVQALRRTREAMLAVERSFRTMKEDDRRLARPWHIQEVALPKGGFAELAHRAPASLERAEAQLRLLNGVYPAGEIRPGTRVKTVAE
;
A
#
# COMPACT_ATOMS: atom_id res chain seq x y z
N MET A 1 -11.91 5.28 27.58
CA MET A 1 -12.91 5.27 26.50
C MET A 1 -12.51 6.33 25.47
N ILE A 2 -12.31 5.93 24.22
CA ILE A 2 -11.72 6.76 23.14
C ILE A 2 -12.77 6.94 22.05
N SER A 3 -12.84 8.13 21.45
CA SER A 3 -13.70 8.39 20.29
C SER A 3 -12.99 7.92 19.02
N GLY A 4 -13.63 7.03 18.27
CA GLY A 4 -13.09 6.44 17.05
C GLY A 4 -13.85 6.87 15.79
N PRO A 5 -13.65 6.12 14.69
CA PRO A 5 -14.39 6.29 13.44
C PRO A 5 -15.91 6.37 13.65
N GLN A 6 -16.59 7.19 12.82
CA GLN A 6 -18.04 7.40 12.87
C GLN A 6 -18.58 7.87 14.25
N ASN A 7 -17.73 8.49 15.08
CA ASN A 7 -18.05 8.94 16.43
C ASN A 7 -18.47 7.81 17.39
N HIS A 8 -18.08 6.57 17.10
CA HIS A 8 -18.28 5.45 18.02
C HIS A 8 -17.31 5.53 19.22
N ARG A 9 -17.74 5.01 20.36
CA ARG A 9 -16.94 4.95 21.59
C ARG A 9 -16.33 3.56 21.74
N TYR A 10 -15.03 3.52 21.91
CA TYR A 10 -14.26 2.27 22.04
C TYR A 10 -13.64 2.16 23.44
N LEU A 11 -13.60 0.94 23.95
CA LEU A 11 -12.87 0.57 25.16
C LEU A 11 -11.64 -0.24 24.76
N PHE A 12 -10.46 0.27 25.09
CA PHE A 12 -9.22 -0.47 25.00
C PHE A 12 -8.89 -1.07 26.37
N LEU A 13 -8.60 -2.37 26.38
CA LEU A 13 -8.23 -3.10 27.59
C LEU A 13 -6.76 -3.51 27.49
N HIS A 14 -5.94 -3.03 28.42
CA HIS A 14 -4.53 -3.41 28.51
C HIS A 14 -4.38 -4.70 29.32
N LEU A 15 -4.16 -5.81 28.63
CA LEU A 15 -4.03 -7.13 29.22
C LEU A 15 -2.60 -7.67 29.02
N ALA A 16 -2.06 -8.31 30.05
CA ALA A 16 -0.76 -8.99 29.99
C ALA A 16 -0.74 -10.18 30.97
N LYS A 17 0.19 -11.12 30.75
CA LYS A 17 0.35 -12.32 31.59
C LYS A 17 0.71 -12.01 33.05
N ASN A 18 1.38 -10.88 33.32
CA ASN A 18 1.73 -10.43 34.67
C ASN A 18 1.99 -8.91 34.69
N VAL A 19 2.13 -8.36 35.90
CA VAL A 19 2.31 -6.91 36.13
C VAL A 19 3.61 -6.38 35.52
N GLN A 20 4.70 -7.14 35.55
CA GLN A 20 5.97 -6.68 34.95
C GLN A 20 5.86 -6.58 33.43
N ALA A 21 5.20 -7.55 32.79
CA ALA A 21 4.90 -7.51 31.36
C ALA A 21 4.05 -6.30 30.99
N LEU A 22 2.99 -6.01 31.77
CA LEU A 22 2.12 -4.86 31.56
C LEU A 22 2.88 -3.53 31.71
N ARG A 23 3.76 -3.41 32.72
CA ARG A 23 4.54 -2.19 32.95
C ARG A 23 5.52 -1.93 31.80
N ARG A 24 6.17 -2.97 31.27
CA ARG A 24 7.14 -2.84 30.17
C ARG A 24 6.51 -2.34 28.86
N THR A 25 5.25 -2.70 28.59
CA THR A 25 4.57 -2.35 27.33
C THR A 25 3.63 -1.14 27.45
N ARG A 26 3.49 -0.56 28.65
CA ARG A 26 2.51 0.50 28.94
C ARG A 26 2.58 1.67 27.97
N GLU A 27 3.77 2.19 27.72
CA GLU A 27 3.95 3.34 26.81
C GLU A 27 3.57 3.00 25.36
N ALA A 28 3.94 1.80 24.90
CA ALA A 28 3.55 1.33 23.56
C ALA A 28 2.03 1.17 23.45
N MET A 29 1.37 0.64 24.49
CA MET A 29 -0.09 0.52 24.53
C MET A 29 -0.79 1.88 24.51
N LEU A 30 -0.31 2.85 25.30
CA LEU A 30 -0.83 4.22 25.28
C LEU A 30 -0.60 4.91 23.91
N ALA A 31 0.52 4.63 23.25
CA ALA A 31 0.78 5.15 21.91
C ALA A 31 -0.22 4.60 20.87
N VAL A 32 -0.57 3.30 20.96
CA VAL A 32 -1.61 2.69 20.12
C VAL A 32 -2.98 3.29 20.40
N GLU A 33 -3.34 3.49 21.67
CA GLU A 33 -4.60 4.15 22.03
C GLU A 33 -4.69 5.56 21.42
N ARG A 34 -3.59 6.33 21.46
CA ARG A 34 -3.54 7.70 20.92
C ARG A 34 -3.54 7.75 19.38
N SER A 35 -3.07 6.69 18.71
CA SER A 35 -3.12 6.63 17.24
C SER A 35 -4.49 6.25 16.70
N PHE A 36 -5.38 5.71 17.55
CA PHE A 36 -6.73 5.35 17.18
C PHE A 36 -7.63 6.58 17.00
N ARG A 37 -7.87 6.95 15.75
CA ARG A 37 -8.70 8.09 15.34
C ARG A 37 -9.39 7.82 14.00
N THR A 38 -10.40 8.63 13.67
CA THR A 38 -10.95 8.67 12.32
C THR A 38 -9.86 9.02 11.29
N MET A 39 -9.88 8.34 10.14
CA MET A 39 -9.04 8.71 8.99
C MET A 39 -9.42 10.11 8.50
N LYS A 40 -8.44 11.01 8.46
CA LYS A 40 -8.51 12.32 7.82
C LYS A 40 -8.37 12.14 6.30
N GLU A 41 -8.68 13.20 5.55
CA GLU A 41 -8.48 13.21 4.09
C GLU A 41 -7.05 12.88 3.67
N ASP A 42 -6.06 13.34 4.44
CA ASP A 42 -4.65 13.04 4.17
C ASP A 42 -4.35 11.55 4.33
N ASP A 43 -4.91 10.89 5.34
CA ASP A 43 -4.77 9.44 5.51
C ASP A 43 -5.44 8.68 4.38
N ARG A 44 -6.59 9.16 3.88
CA ARG A 44 -7.29 8.55 2.74
C ARG A 44 -6.49 8.65 1.46
N ARG A 45 -5.76 9.74 1.24
CA ARG A 45 -4.85 9.88 0.09
C ARG A 45 -3.68 8.91 0.18
N LEU A 46 -3.09 8.74 1.36
CA LEU A 46 -2.02 7.77 1.59
C LEU A 46 -2.49 6.31 1.55
N ALA A 47 -3.77 6.07 1.87
CA ALA A 47 -4.36 4.73 1.87
C ALA A 47 -4.93 4.31 0.50
N ARG A 48 -4.70 5.06 -0.58
CA ARG A 48 -5.16 4.67 -1.91
C ARG A 48 -4.49 3.37 -2.32
N PRO A 49 -5.26 2.28 -2.52
CA PRO A 49 -4.67 1.01 -2.88
C PRO A 49 -4.14 1.09 -4.31
N TRP A 50 -3.00 0.46 -4.52
CA TRP A 50 -2.47 0.26 -5.86
C TRP A 50 -3.31 -0.81 -6.55
N HIS A 51 -3.83 -0.48 -7.73
CA HIS A 51 -4.61 -1.39 -8.54
C HIS A 51 -3.73 -2.04 -9.59
N ILE A 52 -3.81 -3.36 -9.71
CA ILE A 52 -3.23 -4.07 -10.84
C ILE A 52 -4.25 -4.11 -11.97
N GLN A 53 -3.84 -3.63 -13.14
CA GLN A 53 -4.64 -3.65 -14.35
C GLN A 53 -3.93 -4.45 -15.43
N GLU A 54 -4.71 -5.14 -16.26
CA GLU A 54 -4.18 -5.81 -17.43
C GLU A 54 -4.48 -5.00 -18.69
N VAL A 55 -3.43 -4.68 -19.44
CA VAL A 55 -3.52 -3.93 -20.70
C VAL A 55 -2.80 -4.69 -21.81
N ALA A 56 -3.14 -4.41 -23.06
CA ALA A 56 -2.35 -4.91 -24.18
C ALA A 56 -1.02 -4.15 -24.24
N LEU A 57 0.10 -4.87 -24.36
CA LEU A 57 1.42 -4.27 -24.49
C LEU A 57 1.46 -3.41 -25.76
N PRO A 58 1.77 -2.10 -25.67
CA PRO A 58 1.81 -1.24 -26.83
C PRO A 58 3.02 -1.55 -27.71
N LYS A 59 3.05 -0.98 -28.91
CA LYS A 59 4.17 -1.17 -29.85
C LYS A 59 5.49 -0.65 -29.28
N GLY A 60 5.48 0.41 -28.47
CA GLY A 60 6.66 0.92 -27.77
C GLY A 60 7.05 0.10 -26.53
N GLY A 61 6.38 -1.02 -26.25
CA GLY A 61 6.75 -1.95 -25.19
C GLY A 61 6.62 -1.39 -23.78
N PHE A 62 7.47 -1.89 -22.87
CA PHE A 62 7.45 -1.48 -21.46
C PHE A 62 7.91 -0.03 -21.25
N ALA A 63 8.76 0.51 -22.13
CA ALA A 63 9.18 1.91 -22.08
C ALA A 63 7.98 2.86 -22.28
N GLU A 64 7.10 2.56 -23.23
CA GLU A 64 5.88 3.34 -23.44
C GLU A 64 4.90 3.21 -22.26
N LEU A 65 4.76 2.01 -21.68
CA LEU A 65 3.94 1.83 -20.48
C LEU A 65 4.51 2.57 -19.28
N ALA A 66 5.83 2.65 -19.14
CA ALA A 66 6.48 3.37 -18.05
C ALA A 66 6.16 4.87 -18.07
N HIS A 67 6.00 5.48 -19.25
CA HIS A 67 5.57 6.88 -19.37
C HIS A 67 4.14 7.14 -18.90
N ARG A 68 3.30 6.09 -18.82
CA ARG A 68 1.92 6.17 -18.35
C ARG A 68 1.75 5.67 -16.92
N ALA A 69 2.82 5.15 -16.30
CA ALA A 69 2.78 4.64 -14.94
C ALA A 69 2.63 5.79 -13.92
N PRO A 70 2.08 5.51 -12.73
CA PRO A 70 2.04 6.48 -11.64
C PRO A 70 3.42 7.06 -11.34
N ALA A 71 3.49 8.36 -11.03
CA ALA A 71 4.77 9.04 -10.76
C ALA A 71 5.49 8.51 -9.49
N SER A 72 4.74 7.87 -8.60
CA SER A 72 5.25 7.17 -7.41
C SER A 72 5.95 5.84 -7.74
N LEU A 73 5.79 5.31 -8.96
CA LEU A 73 6.41 4.07 -9.41
C LEU A 73 7.87 4.32 -9.82
N GLU A 74 8.79 4.27 -8.86
CA GLU A 74 10.21 4.42 -9.15
C GLU A 74 10.71 3.36 -10.13
N ARG A 75 11.59 3.74 -11.07
CA ARG A 75 12.13 2.82 -12.09
C ARG A 75 11.00 2.06 -12.83
N ALA A 76 9.96 2.79 -13.20
CA ALA A 76 8.70 2.25 -13.74
C ALA A 76 8.87 1.10 -14.75
N GLU A 77 9.73 1.25 -15.77
CA GLU A 77 9.93 0.18 -16.77
C GLU A 77 10.45 -1.12 -16.13
N ALA A 78 11.46 -1.02 -15.26
CA ALA A 78 12.05 -2.18 -14.58
C ALA A 78 11.03 -2.88 -13.67
N GLN A 79 10.22 -2.11 -12.94
CA GLN A 79 9.17 -2.66 -12.07
C GLN A 79 8.05 -3.32 -12.88
N LEU A 80 7.64 -2.72 -14.01
CA LEU A 80 6.66 -3.33 -14.90
C LEU A 80 7.19 -4.64 -15.52
N ARG A 81 8.46 -4.69 -15.90
CA ARG A 81 9.09 -5.94 -16.38
C ARG A 81 9.15 -7.00 -15.28
N LEU A 82 9.47 -6.62 -14.04
CA LEU A 82 9.47 -7.53 -12.90
C LEU A 82 8.07 -8.08 -12.61
N LEU A 83 7.06 -7.21 -12.58
CA LEU A 83 5.65 -7.57 -12.38
C LEU A 83 5.16 -8.58 -13.44
N ASN A 84 5.70 -8.50 -14.65
CA ASN A 84 5.39 -9.38 -15.77
C ASN A 84 6.36 -10.57 -15.92
N GLY A 85 7.30 -10.77 -14.99
CA GLY A 85 8.21 -11.92 -15.00
C GLY A 85 9.26 -11.90 -16.12
N VAL A 86 9.54 -10.75 -16.71
CA VAL A 86 10.46 -10.59 -17.86
C VAL A 86 11.63 -9.66 -17.56
N TYR A 87 11.94 -9.45 -16.29
CA TYR A 87 13.11 -8.70 -15.87
C TYR A 87 14.41 -9.53 -16.07
N PRO A 88 15.55 -8.92 -16.47
CA PRO A 88 15.69 -7.53 -16.89
C PRO A 88 15.35 -7.29 -18.37
N ALA A 89 15.44 -8.32 -19.21
CA ALA A 89 15.46 -8.17 -20.67
C ALA A 89 14.59 -9.17 -21.44
N GLY A 90 13.65 -9.84 -20.77
CA GLY A 90 12.71 -10.74 -21.45
C GLY A 90 11.84 -10.00 -22.47
N GLU A 91 11.62 -10.62 -23.61
CA GLU A 91 10.83 -10.07 -24.70
C GLU A 91 9.39 -10.56 -24.63
N ILE A 92 8.45 -9.62 -24.78
CA ILE A 92 7.02 -9.91 -24.92
C ILE A 92 6.55 -9.25 -26.21
N ARG A 93 5.77 -9.98 -27.01
CA ARG A 93 5.24 -9.45 -28.26
C ARG A 93 4.22 -8.34 -27.99
N PRO A 94 4.24 -7.22 -28.73
CA PRO A 94 3.17 -6.24 -28.69
C PRO A 94 1.80 -6.88 -28.88
N GLY A 95 0.79 -6.36 -28.18
CA GLY A 95 -0.56 -6.91 -28.11
C GLY A 95 -0.78 -7.96 -27.01
N THR A 96 0.29 -8.50 -26.41
CA THR A 96 0.16 -9.46 -25.29
C THR A 96 -0.40 -8.75 -24.06
N ARG A 97 -1.30 -9.43 -23.33
CA ARG A 97 -1.82 -8.91 -22.06
C ARG A 97 -0.71 -8.88 -21.01
N VAL A 98 -0.46 -7.70 -20.46
CA VAL A 98 0.55 -7.46 -19.43
C VAL A 98 -0.07 -6.73 -18.24
N LYS A 99 0.46 -7.00 -17.07
CA LYS A 99 0.10 -6.36 -15.81
C LYS A 99 0.74 -4.98 -15.70
N THR A 100 -0.02 -4.02 -15.21
CA THR A 100 0.39 -2.64 -14.96
C THR A 100 -0.16 -2.19 -13.62
N VAL A 101 0.33 -1.07 -13.13
CA VAL A 101 -0.07 -0.47 -11.86
C VAL A 101 -0.80 0.84 -12.14
N ALA A 102 -1.92 1.07 -11.45
CA ALA A 102 -2.64 2.34 -11.41
C ALA A 102 -2.93 2.76 -9.96
N GLU A 103 -2.96 4.07 -9.70
CA GLU A 103 -3.37 4.70 -8.43
C GLU A 103 -4.81 5.19 -8.45
#